data_AF-A0A4U8SGD8-F1
#
_entry.id   AF-A0A4U8SGD8-F1
#
_cell.length_a   1.000
_cell.length_b   1.000
_cell.length_c   1.000
_cell.angle_alpha   90.00
_cell.angle_beta   90.00
_cell.angle_gamma   90.00
#
_symmetry.space_group_name_H-M   'P 1'
#
loop_
_entity.id
_entity.type
_entity.pdbx_description
1 polymer ?
#
loop_
_entity_poly.entity_id
_entity_poly.type
_entity_poly.pdbx_seq_one_letter_code
_entity_poly.pdbx_strand_id
1 'polypeptide(L)'
;MLVFGDTFVLESFKIPPILYGTFSVFGVNVCCNKAIEYAYKQLCQKKRVENLVLINPSRTLQSNSLEQIQNFGSKIYCFVAVEDFKGLQEFAHLRKVGLVFCYKSQQS
;
A
#
# COMPACT_ATOMS: atom_id res chain seq x y z
N MET A 1 -2.13 -0.23 -14.35
CA MET A 1 -2.49 -0.08 -12.93
C MET A 1 -3.81 -0.78 -12.65
N LEU A 2 -3.87 -1.55 -11.56
CA LEU A 2 -5.11 -2.11 -11.01
C LEU A 2 -5.38 -1.49 -9.64
N VAL A 3 -6.61 -1.06 -9.36
CA VAL A 3 -6.99 -0.43 -8.09
C VAL A 3 -8.10 -1.21 -7.40
N PHE A 4 -7.92 -1.49 -6.12
CA PHE A 4 -8.93 -2.04 -5.23
C PHE A 4 -9.35 -0.98 -4.21
N GLY A 5 -10.59 -0.49 -4.31
CA GLY A 5 -11.16 0.51 -3.40
C GLY A 5 -11.53 1.81 -4.11
N ASP A 6 -11.79 2.84 -3.31
CA ASP A 6 -12.27 4.15 -3.79
C ASP A 6 -11.13 4.98 -4.41
N THR A 7 -11.27 5.30 -5.70
CA THR A 7 -10.30 6.09 -6.45
C THR A 7 -10.31 7.58 -6.10
N PHE A 8 -11.39 8.12 -5.53
CA PHE A 8 -11.40 9.53 -5.09
C PHE A 8 -10.41 9.76 -3.93
N VAL A 9 -10.29 8.77 -3.04
CA VAL A 9 -9.32 8.80 -1.94
C VAL A 9 -7.90 8.75 -2.49
N LEU A 10 -7.64 7.95 -3.52
CA LEU A 10 -6.33 7.87 -4.19
C LEU A 10 -5.85 9.25 -4.68
N GLU A 11 -6.74 10.06 -5.25
CA GLU A 11 -6.42 11.41 -5.74
C GLU A 11 -6.05 12.38 -4.61
N SER A 12 -6.62 12.18 -3.42
CA SER A 12 -6.38 13.04 -2.25
C SER A 12 -4.96 12.92 -1.68
N PHE A 13 -4.32 11.76 -1.83
CA PHE A 13 -2.98 11.50 -1.28
C PHE A 13 -1.83 12.04 -2.14
N LYS A 14 -2.11 12.66 -3.29
CA LYS A 14 -1.10 13.21 -4.22
C LYS A 14 0.04 12.22 -4.48
N ILE A 15 -0.33 10.97 -4.80
CA ILE A 15 0.65 9.91 -5.04
C ILE A 15 1.54 10.30 -6.24
N PRO A 16 2.87 10.09 -6.18
CA PRO A 16 3.74 10.39 -7.30
C PRO A 16 3.32 9.67 -8.59
N PRO A 17 3.23 10.36 -9.75
CA PRO A 17 2.81 9.78 -11.03
C PRO A 17 3.61 8.54 -11.45
N ILE A 18 4.88 8.47 -11.07
CA ILE A 18 5.76 7.32 -11.35
C ILE A 18 5.25 5.99 -10.77
N LEU A 19 4.40 6.04 -9.74
CA LEU A 19 3.82 4.85 -9.12
C LEU A 19 2.59 4.31 -9.87
N TYR A 20 2.02 5.06 -10.83
CA TYR A 20 0.83 4.67 -11.59
C TYR A 20 1.13 3.75 -12.79
N GLY A 21 2.25 3.02 -12.75
CA GLY A 21 2.68 2.14 -13.83
C GLY A 21 1.72 0.98 -14.16
N THR A 22 1.96 0.36 -15.33
CA THR A 22 1.17 -0.80 -15.82
C THR A 22 1.17 -1.95 -14.82
N PHE A 23 2.30 -2.21 -14.16
CA PHE A 23 2.51 -3.29 -13.19
C PHE A 23 2.33 -2.86 -11.73
N SER A 24 1.62 -1.76 -11.50
CA SER A 24 1.27 -1.31 -10.15
C SER A 24 -0.10 -1.80 -9.72
N VAL A 25 -0.19 -2.25 -8.47
CA VAL A 25 -1.42 -2.66 -7.80
C VAL A 25 -1.65 -1.74 -6.62
N PHE A 26 -2.86 -1.18 -6.52
CA PHE A 26 -3.25 -0.25 -5.48
C PHE A 26 -4.34 -0.86 -4.60
N GLY A 27 -4.22 -0.68 -3.30
CA GLY A 27 -5.28 -0.95 -2.33
C GLY A 27 -5.61 0.30 -1.54
N VAL A 28 -6.88 0.58 -1.33
CA VAL A 28 -7.36 1.77 -0.60
C VAL A 28 -8.22 1.36 0.58
N ASN A 29 -7.94 1.92 1.76
CA ASN A 29 -8.64 1.65 3.00
C ASN A 29 -8.76 0.12 3.27
N VAL A 30 -9.98 -0.37 3.49
CA VAL A 30 -10.31 -1.77 3.75
C VAL A 30 -9.96 -2.71 2.58
N CYS A 31 -9.77 -2.17 1.37
CA CYS A 31 -9.41 -2.95 0.18
C CYS A 31 -7.90 -3.22 0.06
N CYS A 32 -7.07 -2.72 0.98
CA CYS A 32 -5.64 -3.06 1.02
C CYS A 32 -5.40 -4.58 1.09
N ASN A 33 -6.17 -5.33 1.87
CA ASN A 33 -6.02 -6.79 1.95
C ASN A 33 -6.26 -7.47 0.58
N LYS A 34 -7.27 -7.03 -0.18
CA LYS A 34 -7.55 -7.57 -1.51
C LYS A 34 -6.41 -7.30 -2.48
N ALA A 35 -5.80 -6.11 -2.41
CA ALA A 35 -4.65 -5.75 -3.22
C ALA A 35 -3.43 -6.64 -2.90
N ILE A 36 -3.20 -6.93 -1.61
CA ILE A 36 -2.12 -7.83 -1.15
C ILE A 36 -2.34 -9.25 -1.65
N GLU A 37 -3.54 -9.80 -1.44
CA GLU A 37 -3.91 -11.15 -1.90
C GLU A 37 -3.74 -11.29 -3.41
N TYR A 38 -4.21 -10.28 -4.17
CA TYR A 38 -4.07 -10.26 -5.61
C TYR A 38 -2.60 -10.22 -6.02
N ALA A 39 -1.81 -9.28 -5.47
CA ALA A 39 -0.40 -9.13 -5.80
C ALA A 39 0.38 -10.41 -5.53
N TYR A 40 0.20 -10.99 -4.35
CA TYR A 40 0.81 -12.26 -3.98
C TYR A 40 0.44 -13.39 -4.96
N LYS A 41 -0.86 -13.53 -5.27
CA LYS A 41 -1.33 -14.53 -6.24
C LYS A 41 -0.73 -14.33 -7.64
N GLN A 42 -0.61 -13.10 -8.13
CA GLN A 42 0.01 -12.83 -9.43
C GLN A 42 1.50 -13.23 -9.42
N LEU A 43 2.23 -12.88 -8.37
CA LEU A 43 3.66 -13.19 -8.23
C LEU A 43 3.91 -14.70 -8.16
N CYS A 44 3.09 -15.44 -7.41
CA CYS A 44 3.13 -16.92 -7.39
C CYS A 44 2.85 -17.53 -8.77
N GLN A 45 2.06 -16.85 -9.61
CA GLN A 45 1.83 -17.23 -11.01
C GLN A 45 2.92 -16.73 -11.98
N LYS A 46 4.05 -16.23 -11.46
CA LYS A 46 5.16 -15.65 -12.23
C LYS A 46 4.75 -14.45 -13.09
N LYS A 47 3.67 -13.75 -12.72
CA LYS A 47 3.25 -12.51 -13.36
C LYS A 47 3.89 -11.32 -12.65
N ARG A 48 4.24 -10.31 -13.43
CA ARG A 48 4.94 -9.12 -12.94
C ARG A 48 4.00 -8.23 -12.13
N VAL A 49 4.41 -7.94 -10.89
CA VAL A 49 3.89 -6.85 -10.06
C VAL A 49 5.10 -6.07 -9.57
N GLU A 50 5.26 -4.83 -10.01
CA GLU A 50 6.42 -4.02 -9.67
C GLU A 50 6.21 -3.23 -8.38
N ASN A 51 5.04 -2.60 -8.27
CA ASN A 51 4.70 -1.75 -7.13
C ASN A 51 3.40 -2.24 -6.51
N LEU A 52 3.42 -2.48 -5.21
CA LEU A 52 2.23 -2.59 -4.38
C LEU A 52 2.08 -1.30 -3.59
N VAL A 53 1.02 -0.56 -3.84
CA VAL A 53 0.74 0.73 -3.20
C VAL A 53 -0.48 0.58 -2.29
N LEU A 54 -0.30 0.79 -0.99
CA LEU A 54 -1.34 0.67 0.02
C LEU A 54 -1.67 2.05 0.57
N ILE A 55 -2.94 2.45 0.46
CA ILE A 55 -3.42 3.77 0.84
C ILE A 55 -4.35 3.61 2.03
N ASN A 56 -3.97 4.26 3.11
CA ASN A 56 -4.62 4.22 4.41
C ASN A 56 -4.99 2.79 4.85
N PRO A 57 -4.03 1.84 4.86
CA PRO A 57 -4.30 0.47 5.28
C PRO A 57 -4.81 0.41 6.72
N SER A 58 -5.57 -0.65 7.03
CA SER A 58 -5.96 -0.95 8.41
C SER A 58 -4.72 -1.11 9.30
N ARG A 59 -4.83 -0.73 10.58
CA ARG A 59 -3.79 -0.94 11.60
C ARG A 59 -3.49 -2.42 11.84
N THR A 60 -4.45 -3.30 11.53
CA THR A 60 -4.36 -4.76 11.70
C THR A 60 -3.88 -5.50 10.45
N LEU A 61 -3.32 -4.78 9.47
CA LEU A 61 -2.81 -5.38 8.24
C LEU A 61 -1.72 -6.42 8.56
N GLN A 62 -1.90 -7.67 8.11
CA GLN A 62 -0.94 -8.73 8.40
C GLN A 62 0.31 -8.59 7.52
N SER A 63 1.49 -8.71 8.13
CA SER A 63 2.78 -8.48 7.46
C SER A 63 3.32 -9.69 6.68
N ASN A 64 2.89 -10.91 6.99
CA ASN A 64 3.51 -12.12 6.43
C ASN A 64 3.45 -12.17 4.88
N SER A 65 2.30 -11.82 4.30
CA SER A 65 2.17 -11.77 2.83
C SER A 65 2.99 -10.64 2.21
N LEU A 66 3.20 -9.53 2.93
CA LEU A 66 4.00 -8.41 2.45
C LEU A 66 5.49 -8.77 2.38
N GLU A 67 6.01 -9.48 3.38
CA GLU A 67 7.39 -9.98 3.36
C GLU A 67 7.63 -10.90 2.15
N GLN A 68 6.68 -11.79 1.88
CA GLN A 68 6.77 -12.68 0.71
C GLN A 68 6.72 -11.90 -0.61
N ILE A 69 5.82 -10.92 -0.73
CA ILE A 69 5.73 -10.04 -1.91
C ILE A 69 7.06 -9.29 -2.13
N GLN A 70 7.67 -8.78 -1.06
CA GLN A 70 8.98 -8.12 -1.12
C GLN A 70 10.08 -9.08 -1.60
N ASN A 71 10.06 -10.33 -1.14
CA ASN A 71 11.02 -11.37 -1.57
C ASN A 71 10.91 -11.74 -3.05
N PHE A 72 9.74 -11.53 -3.68
CA PHE A 72 9.59 -11.63 -5.15
C PHE A 72 10.16 -10.41 -5.90
N GLY A 73 10.64 -9.39 -5.20
CA GLY A 73 11.23 -8.18 -5.76
C GLY A 73 10.23 -7.03 -5.99
N SER A 74 8.97 -7.17 -5.57
CA SER A 74 8.00 -6.07 -5.63
C SER A 74 8.33 -5.00 -4.60
N LYS A 75 8.23 -3.74 -4.99
CA LYS A 75 8.38 -2.58 -4.11
C LYS A 75 7.05 -2.30 -3.42
N ILE A 76 7.09 -2.06 -2.11
CA ILE A 76 5.90 -1.78 -1.32
C ILE A 76 5.93 -0.34 -0.84
N TYR A 77 4.87 0.40 -1.11
CA TYR A 77 4.69 1.79 -0.72
C TYR A 77 3.40 1.92 0.09
N CYS A 78 3.47 2.47 1.30
CA CYS A 78 2.32 2.66 2.17
C CYS A 78 2.11 4.15 2.40
N PHE A 79 0.92 4.66 2.10
CA PHE A 79 0.52 6.04 2.28
C PHE A 79 -0.51 6.10 3.40
N VAL A 80 -0.17 6.66 4.55
CA VAL A 80 -1.05 6.70 5.74
C VAL A 80 -1.42 8.14 6.08
N ALA A 81 -2.71 8.37 6.31
CA ALA A 81 -3.18 9.61 6.91
C ALA A 81 -3.10 9.45 8.43
N VAL A 82 -2.43 10.37 9.10
CA VAL A 82 -2.30 10.40 10.56
C VAL A 82 -2.73 11.75 11.09
N GLU A 83 -3.40 11.77 12.25
CA GLU A 83 -3.75 13.01 12.95
C GLU A 83 -2.50 13.62 13.60
N ASP A 84 -1.64 12.76 14.16
CA ASP A 84 -0.33 13.11 14.72
C ASP A 84 0.74 12.06 14.38
N PHE A 85 2.01 12.41 14.59
CA PHE A 85 3.13 11.49 14.34
C PHE A 85 3.22 10.34 15.37
N LYS A 86 2.39 10.31 16.42
CA LYS A 86 2.35 9.18 17.37
C LYS A 86 1.63 7.98 16.76
N GLY A 87 0.56 8.21 15.97
CA GLY A 87 -0.14 7.17 15.20
C GLY A 87 0.75 6.40 14.21
N LEU A 88 1.94 6.92 13.90
CA LEU A 88 2.94 6.30 13.04
C LEU A 88 3.60 5.05 13.64
N GLN A 89 3.55 4.90 14.98
CA GLN A 89 4.06 3.70 15.65
C GLN A 89 3.20 2.47 15.35
N GLU A 90 1.89 2.67 15.14
CA GLU A 90 0.96 1.59 14.83
C GLU A 90 1.28 0.93 13.46
N PHE A 91 1.94 1.69 12.57
CA PHE A 91 2.40 1.23 11.26
C PHE A 91 3.89 0.84 11.23
N ALA A 92 4.54 0.70 12.40
CA ALA A 92 5.98 0.37 12.46
C ALA A 92 6.31 -0.95 11.75
N HIS A 93 5.41 -1.94 11.79
CA HIS A 93 5.56 -3.22 11.10
C HIS A 93 5.66 -3.05 9.57
N LEU A 94 4.98 -2.07 8.98
CA LEU A 94 5.04 -1.80 7.54
C LEU A 94 6.40 -1.26 7.08
N ARG A 95 7.15 -0.60 7.97
CA ARG A 95 8.48 -0.07 7.65
C ARG A 95 9.52 -1.16 7.40
N LYS A 96 9.26 -2.39 7.85
CA LYS A 96 10.14 -3.54 7.60
C LYS A 96 10.04 -4.06 6.17
N VAL A 97 8.88 -3.85 5.54
CA VAL A 97 8.53 -4.45 4.24
C VAL A 97 8.43 -3.43 3.11
N GLY A 98 8.41 -2.13 3.42
CA GLY A 98 8.25 -1.08 2.43
C GLY A 98 8.49 0.33 2.96
N LEU A 99 8.32 1.31 2.07
CA LEU A 99 8.41 2.73 2.40
C LEU A 99 7.06 3.24 2.89
N VAL A 100 7.05 3.92 4.03
CA VAL A 100 5.84 4.50 4.62
C VAL A 100 5.88 6.03 4.50
N PHE A 101 4.89 6.61 3.82
CA PHE A 101 4.66 8.04 3.65
C PHE A 101 3.51 8.46 4.54
N CYS A 102 3.70 9.53 5.29
CA CYS A 102 2.71 10.00 6.26
C CYS A 102 2.21 11.37 5.90
N TYR A 103 0.89 11.51 5.91
CA TYR A 103 0.18 12.73 5.57
C TYR A 103 -0.57 13.17 6.81
N LYS A 104 -0.43 14.45 7.16
CA LYS A 104 -1.26 15.02 8.22
C LYS A 104 -2.68 15.15 7.67
N SER A 105 -3.64 14.48 8.31
CA SER A 105 -5.04 14.67 7.97
C SER A 105 -5.41 16.14 8.23
N GLN A 106 -5.85 16.87 7.20
CA GLN A 106 -6.42 18.21 7.40
C GLN A 106 -7.84 18.00 7.90
N GLN A 107 -8.06 18.06 9.22
CA GLN A 107 -9.41 18.26 9.75
C GLN A 107 -9.89 19.63 9.26
N SER A 108 -10.95 19.63 8.44
CA SER A 108 -11.71 20.82 8.05
C SER A 108 -12.78 21.09 9.09
#